data_AF-A0A519NXY3-F1
#
_entry.id   AF-A0A519NXY3-F1
#
_cell.length_a   1.000
_cell.length_b   1.000
_cell.length_c   1.000
_cell.angle_alpha   90.00
_cell.angle_beta   90.00
_cell.angle_gamma   90.00
#
_symmetry.space_group_name_H-M   'P 1'
#
loop_
_entity.id
_entity.type
_entity.pdbx_description
1 polymer ?
#
loop_
_entity_poly.entity_id
_entity_poly.type
_entity_poly.pdbx_seq_one_letter_code
_entity_poly.pdbx_strand_id
1 'polypeptide(L)' 'KDVDKEALDALDLAAVSYQIVLTKADKLKKGEAEVVQAATLKAVSKRPAAYPAVAVTSAEKGLGMPELRLAIMQATGTAP' A
#
# COMPACT_ATOMS: atom_id res chain seq x y z
N LYS A 1 -3.74 -12.13 -6.81
CA LYS A 1 -3.36 -13.49 -7.25
C LYS A 1 -2.68 -14.18 -6.06
N ASP A 2 -2.61 -15.50 -5.99
CA ASP A 2 -2.03 -16.15 -4.81
C ASP A 2 -0.54 -15.83 -4.61
N VAL A 3 0.17 -15.49 -5.69
CA VAL A 3 1.57 -15.01 -5.63
C VAL A 3 1.75 -13.77 -4.74
N ASP A 4 0.74 -12.89 -4.66
CA ASP A 4 0.80 -11.71 -3.81
C ASP A 4 0.76 -12.12 -2.33
N LYS A 5 0.04 -13.20 -1.98
CA LYS A 5 -0.04 -13.70 -0.61
C LYS A 5 1.26 -14.38 -0.20
N GLU A 6 1.86 -15.19 -1.07
CA GLU A 6 3.14 -15.86 -0.80
C GLU A 6 4.27 -14.85 -0.55
N ALA A 7 4.31 -13.76 -1.31
CA ALA A 7 5.27 -12.68 -1.09
C ALA A 7 5.06 -11.98 0.26
N LEU A 8 3.80 -11.72 0.64
CA LEU A 8 3.47 -11.11 1.94
C LEU A 8 3.79 -12.06 3.10
N ASP A 9 3.56 -13.37 2.94
CA ASP A 9 3.91 -14.38 3.95
C ASP A 9 5.43 -14.47 4.13
N ALA A 10 6.22 -14.36 3.06
CA ALA A 10 7.67 -14.31 3.14
C ALA A 10 8.18 -13.06 3.88
N LEU A 11 7.55 -11.91 3.67
CA LEU A 11 7.88 -10.66 4.37
C LEU A 11 7.48 -10.71 5.86
N ASP A 12 6.33 -11.31 6.16
CA ASP A 12 5.90 -11.56 7.54
C ASP A 12 6.90 -12.48 8.27
N LEU A 13 7.39 -13.54 7.61
CA LEU A 13 8.41 -14.45 8.15
C LEU A 13 9.75 -13.74 8.37
N ALA A 14 10.14 -12.85 7.45
CA ALA A 14 11.37 -12.08 7.55
C ALA A 14 11.30 -10.94 8.59
N ALA A 15 10.13 -10.73 9.23
CA ALA A 15 9.86 -9.63 10.14
C ALA A 15 10.18 -8.25 9.54
N VAL A 16 9.97 -8.10 8.23
CA VAL A 16 10.23 -6.86 7.51
C VAL A 16 8.94 -6.08 7.35
N SER A 17 8.93 -4.84 7.83
CA SER A 17 7.79 -3.95 7.63
C SER A 17 7.59 -3.61 6.16
N TYR A 18 6.38 -3.75 5.63
CA TYR A 18 6.04 -3.38 4.26
C TYR A 18 4.78 -2.53 4.19
N GLN A 19 4.72 -1.65 3.19
CA GLN A 19 3.56 -0.83 2.86
C GLN A 19 2.96 -1.27 1.53
N ILE A 20 1.64 -1.41 1.49
CA ILE A 20 0.94 -1.73 0.24
C ILE A 20 0.59 -0.46 -0.52
N VAL A 21 0.97 -0.41 -1.80
CA VAL A 21 0.69 0.69 -2.72
C VAL A 21 -0.14 0.17 -3.89
N LEU A 22 -1.41 0.59 -3.94
CA LEU A 22 -2.33 0.31 -5.04
C LEU A 22 -2.05 1.29 -6.18
N THR A 23 -1.33 0.82 -7.19
CA THR A 23 -1.00 1.62 -8.38
C THR A 23 -2.11 1.59 -9.42
N LYS A 24 -2.00 2.45 -10.45
CA LYS A 24 -2.92 2.52 -11.60
C LYS A 24 -4.37 2.85 -11.19
N ALA A 25 -4.54 3.68 -10.17
CA ALA A 25 -5.86 4.17 -9.74
C ALA A 25 -6.65 4.87 -10.85
N ASP A 26 -5.98 5.32 -11.92
CA ASP A 26 -6.58 5.90 -13.12
C ASP A 26 -7.45 4.94 -13.94
N LYS A 27 -7.22 3.61 -13.85
CA LYS A 27 -7.99 2.60 -14.58
C LYS A 27 -9.24 2.14 -13.82
N LEU A 28 -9.35 2.52 -12.55
CA LEU A 28 -10.48 2.16 -11.69
C LEU A 28 -11.61 3.19 -11.85
N LYS A 29 -12.85 2.73 -11.77
CA LYS A 29 -14.00 3.63 -11.78
C LYS A 29 -14.03 4.45 -10.48
N LYS A 30 -14.71 5.60 -10.52
CA LYS A 30 -14.92 6.47 -9.35
C LYS A 30 -15.55 5.64 -8.21
N GLY A 31 -14.88 5.58 -7.05
CA GLY A 31 -15.31 4.82 -5.86
C GLY A 31 -14.81 3.37 -5.79
N GLU A 32 -14.40 2.76 -6.91
CA GLU A 32 -13.89 1.39 -6.91
C GLU A 32 -12.50 1.30 -6.23
N ALA A 33 -11.68 2.34 -6.39
CA ALA A 33 -10.40 2.46 -5.70
C ALA A 33 -10.54 2.46 -4.17
N GLU A 34 -11.57 3.12 -3.62
CA GLU A 34 -11.84 3.16 -2.18
C GLU A 34 -12.32 1.79 -1.66
N VAL A 35 -13.16 1.09 -2.44
CA VAL A 35 -13.61 -0.27 -2.11
C VAL A 35 -12.41 -1.23 -2.06
N VAL A 36 -11.53 -1.17 -3.06
CA VAL A 36 -10.33 -2.02 -3.11
C VAL A 36 -9.36 -1.65 -1.97
N GLN A 37 -9.20 -0.35 -1.67
CA GLN A 37 -8.38 0.11 -0.55
C GLN A 37 -8.91 -0.43 0.78
N ALA A 38 -10.21 -0.30 1.06
CA ALA A 38 -10.83 -0.80 2.28
C ALA A 38 -10.74 -2.33 2.41
N ALA A 39 -10.96 -3.06 1.31
CA ALA A 39 -10.81 -4.51 1.27
C ALA A 39 -9.37 -4.94 1.55
N THR A 40 -8.40 -4.24 0.96
CA THR A 40 -6.97 -4.50 1.16
C THR A 40 -6.58 -4.20 2.60
N LEU A 41 -6.99 -3.06 3.15
CA LEU A 41 -6.71 -2.67 4.53
C LEU A 41 -7.27 -3.71 5.52
N LYS A 42 -8.47 -4.23 5.29
CA LYS A 42 -9.07 -5.29 6.11
C LYS A 42 -8.30 -6.61 6.03
N ALA A 43 -7.79 -6.98 4.84
CA ALA A 43 -6.99 -8.18 4.67
C ALA A 43 -5.63 -8.07 5.36
N VAL A 44 -5.03 -6.89 5.28
CA VAL A 44 -3.69 -6.57 5.77
C VAL A 44 -3.68 -6.32 7.28
N SER A 45 -4.79 -5.86 7.87
CA SER A 45 -4.92 -5.63 9.33
C SER A 45 -4.65 -6.87 10.18
N LYS A 46 -4.69 -8.07 9.59
CA LYS A 46 -4.38 -9.34 10.28
C LYS A 46 -2.87 -9.65 10.30
N ARG A 47 -2.07 -8.89 9.56
CA ARG A 47 -0.63 -9.13 9.38
C ARG A 47 0.17 -8.12 10.24
N PRO A 48 0.98 -8.58 11.20
CA PRO A 48 1.68 -7.69 12.12
C PRO A 48 2.81 -6.91 11.47
N ALA A 49 3.43 -7.41 10.40
CA ALA A 49 4.50 -6.72 9.69
C ALA A 49 3.98 -5.70 8.66
N ALA A 50 2.66 -5.61 8.47
CA ALA A 50 2.11 -4.69 7.50
C ALA A 50 1.87 -3.30 8.07
N TYR A 51 2.24 -2.28 7.30
CA TYR A 51 1.96 -0.88 7.64
C TYR A 51 0.45 -0.61 7.60
N PRO A 52 -0.12 0.10 8.60
CA PRO A 52 -1.57 0.25 8.76
C PRO A 52 -2.25 1.16 7.72
N ALA A 53 -1.48 1.75 6.78
CA ALA A 53 -2.02 2.57 5.70
C ALA A 53 -1.75 1.96 4.32
N VAL A 54 -2.79 1.92 3.48
CA VAL A 54 -2.71 1.51 2.08
C VAL A 54 -2.73 2.76 1.19
N ALA A 55 -1.65 3.02 0.48
CA ALA A 55 -1.55 4.15 -0.43
C ALA A 55 -2.22 3.82 -1.77
N VAL A 56 -3.02 4.75 -2.31
CA VAL A 56 -3.62 4.64 -3.65
C VAL A 56 -2.95 5.65 -4.56
N THR A 57 -2.31 5.19 -5.63
CA THR A 57 -1.52 6.05 -6.51
C THR A 57 -1.80 5.80 -7.99
N SER A 58 -1.60 6.83 -8.81
CA SER A 58 -1.55 6.74 -10.26
C SER A 58 -0.31 7.47 -10.75
N ALA A 59 0.63 6.73 -11.32
CA ALA A 59 1.85 7.30 -11.88
C ALA A 59 1.57 8.17 -13.12
N GLU A 60 0.55 7.81 -13.93
CA GLU A 60 0.18 8.57 -15.13
C GLU A 60 -0.50 9.90 -14.79
N LYS A 61 -1.33 9.93 -13.75
CA LYS A 61 -2.05 11.16 -13.34
C LYS A 61 -1.37 11.92 -12.20
N GLY A 62 -0.28 11.39 -11.64
CA GLY A 62 0.38 11.95 -10.45
C GLY A 62 -0.45 11.89 -9.16
N LEU A 63 -1.55 11.14 -9.16
CA LEU A 63 -2.48 11.01 -8.04
C LEU A 63 -1.83 10.21 -6.91
N GLY A 64 -1.91 10.67 -5.66
CA GLY A 64 -1.37 9.95 -4.49
C GLY A 64 0.16 9.96 -4.35
N MET A 65 0.88 10.53 -5.31
CA MET A 65 2.35 10.57 -5.31
C MET A 65 2.93 11.50 -4.24
N PRO A 66 2.35 12.67 -3.92
CA PRO A 66 2.81 13.49 -2.80
C PRO A 66 2.69 12.75 -1.46
N GLU A 67 1.57 12.09 -1.21
CA GLU A 67 1.34 11.31 0.02
C GLU A 67 2.28 10.11 0.11
N LEU A 68 2.52 9.42 -1.01
CA LEU A 68 3.48 8.30 -1.06
C LEU A 68 4.90 8.76 -0.72
N ARG A 69 5.35 9.89 -1.27
CA ARG A 69 6.68 10.43 -0.97
C ARG A 69 6.80 10.80 0.51
N LEU A 70 5.76 11.40 1.09
CA LEU A 70 5.74 11.74 2.51
C LEU A 70 5.80 10.50 3.40
N ALA A 71 5.05 9.44 3.06
CA ALA A 71 5.10 8.16 3.79
C ALA A 71 6.51 7.52 3.73
N ILE A 72 7.17 7.57 2.56
CA ILE A 72 8.55 7.07 2.41
C ILE A 72 9.51 7.90 3.28
N MET A 73 9.41 9.22 3.25
CA MET A 73 10.27 10.09 4.08
C MET A 73 10.09 9.81 5.58
N GLN A 74 8.87 9.54 6.02
CA GLN A 74 8.58 9.13 7.40
C GLN A 74 9.22 7.77 7.72
N ALA A 75 9.11 6.80 6.81
CA ALA A 75 9.68 5.47 7.00
C ALA A 75 11.21 5.48 7.03
N THR A 76 11.86 6.35 6.26
CA THR A 76 13.33 6.48 6.23
C THR A 76 13.88 7.45 7.27
N GLY A 77 13.03 8.06 8.11
CA GLY A 77 13.46 9.05 9.11
C GLY A 77 14.06 10.31 8.49
N THR A 78 13.77 10.58 7.22
CA THR A 78 14.27 11.76 6.47
C THR A 78 13.23 12.88 6.44
N ALA A 79 12.26 12.84 7.36
CA ALA A 79 11.39 13.97 7.63
C ALA A 79 12.22 15.13 8.22
N PRO A 80 11.92 16.39 7.86
CA PRO A 80 12.51 17.55 8.52
C PRO A 80 12.16 17.60 10.02
#